data_AF-A0A947BS95-F1
#
_entry.id   AF-A0A947BS95-F1
#
_cell.length_a   1.000
_cell.length_b   1.000
_cell.length_c   1.000
_cell.angle_alpha   90.00
_cell.angle_beta   90.00
_cell.angle_gamma   90.00
#
_symmetry.space_group_name_H-M   'P 1'
#
loop_
_entity.id
_entity.type
_entity.pdbx_description
1 polymer ?
#
loop_
_entity_poly.entity_id
_entity_poly.type
_entity_poly.pdbx_seq_one_letter_code
_entity_poly.pdbx_strand_id
1 'polypeptide(L)'
;MPKQHTPEFVRWFRNSSPYINAFRNRTFVVAFGGEMLADAQFASMVHDLALLNSLGVRLVLVHGTRPQIEHCLQQRKADFQYVNGLRVTDDAALSCVKQAAGSVRVDIE
;
A
#
# COMPACT_ATOMS: atom_id res chain seq x y z
N MET A 1 25.98 19.93 -19.33
CA MET A 1 26.73 20.06 -18.06
C MET A 1 26.42 18.84 -17.20
N PRO A 2 27.37 17.97 -16.86
CA PRO A 2 27.07 16.83 -15.99
C PRO A 2 26.80 17.37 -14.59
N LYS A 3 25.63 17.04 -14.01
CA LYS A 3 25.32 17.36 -12.62
C LYS A 3 26.35 16.62 -11.74
N GLN A 4 27.24 17.37 -11.10
CA GLN A 4 28.25 16.81 -10.19
C GLN A 4 27.52 16.13 -9.02
N HIS A 5 27.56 14.81 -8.96
CA HIS A 5 27.08 14.08 -7.79
C HIS A 5 28.01 14.41 -6.61
N THR A 6 27.46 14.95 -5.53
CA THR A 6 28.20 15.28 -4.31
C THR A 6 28.89 14.02 -3.79
N PRO A 7 30.19 14.05 -3.39
CA PRO A 7 30.89 12.89 -2.83
C PRO A 7 30.15 12.21 -1.66
N GLU A 8 29.34 12.98 -0.94
CA GLU A 8 28.45 12.48 0.11
C GLU A 8 27.35 11.55 -0.39
N PHE A 9 26.72 11.85 -1.52
CA PHE A 9 25.67 10.98 -2.11
C PHE A 9 26.24 9.63 -2.51
N VAL A 10 27.42 9.62 -3.14
CA VAL A 10 28.11 8.39 -3.54
C VAL A 10 28.47 7.56 -2.30
N ARG A 11 28.95 8.21 -1.23
CA ARG A 11 29.27 7.52 0.03
C ARG A 11 28.02 6.94 0.68
N TRP A 12 26.93 7.69 0.75
CA TRP A 12 25.66 7.23 1.29
C TRP A 12 25.12 6.02 0.51
N PHE A 13 25.12 6.07 -0.82
CA PHE A 13 24.64 4.96 -1.64
C PHE A 13 25.48 3.68 -1.49
N ARG A 14 26.81 3.83 -1.39
CA ARG A 14 27.71 2.69 -1.09
C ARG A 14 27.40 2.06 0.27
N ASN A 15 27.07 2.87 1.28
CA ASN A 15 26.69 2.36 2.60
C ASN A 15 25.36 1.60 2.57
N SER A 16 24.46 1.91 1.63
CA SER A 16 23.20 1.18 1.43
C SER A 16 23.35 -0.12 0.62
N SER A 17 24.45 -0.27 -0.12
CA SER A 17 24.70 -1.41 -1.02
C SER A 17 24.64 -2.79 -0.34
N PRO A 18 25.11 -2.98 0.92
CA PRO A 18 24.95 -4.25 1.63
C PRO A 18 23.48 -4.67 1.80
N TYR A 19 22.59 -3.72 2.13
CA TYR A 19 21.16 -3.97 2.30
C TYR A 19 20.48 -4.29 0.97
N ILE A 20 20.83 -3.56 -0.09
CA ILE A 20 20.34 -3.83 -1.45
C ILE A 20 20.67 -5.27 -1.85
N ASN A 21 21.92 -5.69 -1.64
CA ASN A 21 22.34 -7.07 -1.96
C ASN A 21 21.67 -8.12 -1.07
N ALA A 22 21.47 -7.83 0.21
CA ALA A 22 20.82 -8.76 1.15
C ALA A 22 19.34 -9.02 0.81
N PHE A 23 18.64 -7.99 0.31
CA PHE A 23 17.20 -8.06 0.04
C PHE A 23 16.85 -8.27 -1.44
N ARG A 24 17.82 -8.21 -2.34
CA ARG A 24 17.61 -8.60 -3.73
C ARG A 24 17.06 -10.03 -3.81
N ASN A 25 16.05 -10.22 -4.66
CA ASN A 25 15.28 -11.45 -4.85
C ASN A 25 14.52 -11.95 -3.60
N ARG A 26 14.52 -11.19 -2.50
CA ARG A 26 13.67 -11.49 -1.34
C ARG A 26 12.26 -10.99 -1.58
N THR A 27 11.30 -11.61 -0.89
CA THR A 27 9.90 -11.20 -0.95
C THR A 27 9.57 -10.35 0.25
N PHE A 28 9.06 -9.14 0.02
CA PHE A 28 8.53 -8.27 1.06
C PHE A 28 7.01 -8.27 0.96
N VAL A 29 6.35 -8.56 2.08
CA VAL A 29 4.91 -8.41 2.22
C VAL A 29 4.67 -7.07 2.91
N VAL A 30 4.08 -6.13 2.18
CA VAL A 30 3.82 -4.77 2.68
C VAL A 30 2.33 -4.64 2.89
N ALA A 31 1.93 -4.62 4.17
CA ALA A 31 0.53 -4.45 4.57
C ALA A 31 0.28 -3.00 4.99
N PHE A 32 -0.76 -2.39 4.43
CA PHE A 32 -1.16 -1.02 4.75
C PHE A 32 -2.68 -0.88 4.85
N GLY A 33 -3.14 0.06 5.68
CA GLY A 33 -4.56 0.34 5.89
C GLY A 33 -5.21 0.96 4.66
N GLY A 34 -6.54 0.86 4.57
CA GLY A 34 -7.31 1.43 3.47
C GLY A 34 -7.36 2.97 3.52
N GLU A 35 -7.09 3.54 4.69
CA GLU A 35 -6.94 4.97 4.94
C GLU A 35 -5.77 5.58 4.17
N MET A 36 -4.75 4.76 3.86
CA MET A 36 -3.54 5.23 3.20
C MET A 36 -3.79 5.71 1.76
N LEU A 37 -4.82 5.19 1.10
CA LEU A 37 -5.24 5.62 -0.24
C LEU A 37 -5.78 7.05 -0.29
N ALA A 38 -6.27 7.56 0.83
CA ALA A 38 -6.72 8.95 0.95
C ALA A 38 -5.63 9.88 1.48
N ASP A 39 -4.46 9.35 1.85
CA ASP A 39 -3.34 10.11 2.40
C ASP A 39 -2.52 10.74 1.26
N ALA A 40 -2.10 11.99 1.45
CA ALA A 40 -1.18 12.68 0.55
C ALA A 40 0.17 11.95 0.40
N GLN A 41 0.54 11.12 1.37
CA GLN A 41 1.78 10.33 1.36
C GLN A 41 1.70 9.08 0.47
N PHE A 42 0.52 8.70 -0.05
CA PHE A 42 0.34 7.53 -0.92
C PHE A 42 1.32 7.53 -2.09
N ALA A 43 1.44 8.66 -2.79
CA ALA A 43 2.33 8.79 -3.94
C ALA A 43 3.81 8.58 -3.58
N SER A 44 4.25 9.06 -2.41
CA SER A 44 5.62 8.86 -1.94
C SER A 44 5.89 7.40 -1.64
N MET A 45 4.95 6.71 -0.98
CA MET A 45 5.07 5.28 -0.70
C MET A 45 5.13 4.46 -1.98
N VAL A 46 4.30 4.78 -2.99
CA VAL A 46 4.36 4.13 -4.31
C VAL A 46 5.73 4.32 -4.95
N HIS A 47 6.33 5.50 -4.85
CA HIS A 47 7.68 5.75 -5.35
C HIS A 47 8.74 4.88 -4.65
N ASP A 48 8.66 4.74 -3.32
CA ASP A 48 9.57 3.90 -2.55
C ASP A 48 9.41 2.41 -2.87
N LEU A 49 8.17 1.94 -3.06
CA LEU A 49 7.88 0.58 -3.51
C LEU A 49 8.42 0.33 -4.92
N ALA A 50 8.24 1.26 -5.85
CA ALA A 50 8.79 1.17 -7.20
C ALA A 50 10.34 1.11 -7.16
N LEU A 51 10.97 1.89 -6.28
CA LEU A 51 12.42 1.84 -6.05
C LEU A 51 12.85 0.46 -5.54
N LEU A 52 12.20 -0.10 -4.52
CA LEU A 52 12.49 -1.44 -4.02
C LEU A 52 12.36 -2.51 -5.10
N ASN A 53 11.30 -2.44 -5.92
CA ASN A 53 11.09 -3.34 -7.05
C ASN A 53 12.23 -3.22 -8.08
N SER A 54 12.65 -1.99 -8.43
CA SER A 54 13.79 -1.75 -9.34
C SER A 54 15.13 -2.29 -8.82
N LEU A 55 15.28 -2.37 -7.49
CA LEU A 55 16.46 -2.92 -6.82
C LEU A 55 16.45 -4.46 -6.74
N GLY A 56 15.36 -5.08 -7.20
CA GLY A 56 15.17 -6.53 -7.31
C GLY A 56 14.42 -7.15 -6.13
N VAL A 57 13.77 -6.37 -5.27
CA VAL A 57 12.88 -6.89 -4.22
C VAL A 57 11.55 -7.31 -4.85
N ARG A 58 11.03 -8.49 -4.51
CA ARG A 58 9.71 -8.94 -4.95
C ARG A 58 8.67 -8.44 -3.97
N LEU A 59 7.71 -7.64 -4.43
CA LEU A 59 6.70 -7.05 -3.56
C LEU A 59 5.40 -7.82 -3.61
N VAL A 60 4.80 -8.04 -2.43
CA VAL A 60 3.42 -8.46 -2.25
C VAL A 60 2.73 -7.36 -1.45
N LEU A 61 1.80 -6.65 -2.08
CA LEU A 61 1.06 -5.56 -1.46
C LEU A 61 -0.26 -6.09 -0.90
N VAL A 62 -0.52 -5.79 0.38
CA VAL A 62 -1.78 -6.15 1.05
C VAL A 62 -2.40 -4.86 1.54
N HIS A 63 -3.60 -4.53 1.04
CA HIS A 63 -4.27 -3.30 1.39
C HIS A 63 -5.55 -3.56 2.18
N GLY A 64 -5.80 -2.70 3.16
CA GLY A 64 -7.12 -2.59 3.79
C GLY A 64 -8.13 -1.91 2.88
N THR A 65 -9.41 -2.06 3.18
CA THR A 65 -10.53 -1.42 2.45
C THR A 65 -11.60 -0.88 3.38
N ARG A 66 -11.29 -0.79 4.69
CA ARG A 66 -12.29 -0.48 5.71
C ARG A 66 -12.97 0.88 5.49
N PRO A 67 -12.26 2.00 5.25
CA PRO A 67 -12.90 3.29 4.99
C PRO A 67 -13.81 3.28 3.76
N GLN A 68 -13.40 2.62 2.69
CA GLN A 68 -14.14 2.53 1.43
C GLN A 68 -15.44 1.74 1.60
N ILE A 69 -15.41 0.68 2.42
CA ILE A 69 -16.61 -0.11 2.70
C ILE A 69 -17.57 0.63 3.61
N GLU A 70 -17.06 1.31 4.65
CA GLU A 70 -17.88 2.15 5.53
C GLU A 70 -18.55 3.28 4.73
N HIS A 71 -17.82 3.90 3.80
CA HIS A 71 -18.40 4.89 2.89
C HIS A 71 -19.50 4.31 2.00
N CYS A 72 -19.29 3.14 1.40
CA CYS A 72 -20.31 2.45 0.60
C CYS A 72 -21.57 2.11 1.41
N LEU A 73 -21.40 1.62 2.65
CA LEU A 73 -22.51 1.28 3.54
C LEU A 73 -23.31 2.51 3.96
N GLN A 74 -22.63 3.60 4.31
CA GLN A 74 -23.25 4.88 4.64
C GLN A 74 -24.08 5.43 3.47
N GLN A 75 -23.55 5.39 2.25
CA GLN A 75 -24.29 5.82 1.05
C GLN A 75 -25.56 4.99 0.82
N ARG A 76 -25.53 3.70 1.19
CA ARG A 76 -26.68 2.79 1.10
C ARG A 76 -27.60 2.84 2.32
N LYS A 77 -27.30 3.69 3.31
CA LYS A 77 -28.01 3.76 4.60
C LYS A 77 -28.11 2.39 5.30
N ALA A 78 -27.09 1.55 5.11
CA ALA A 78 -26.98 0.26 5.75
C ALA A 78 -26.16 0.39 7.03
N ASP A 79 -26.64 -0.22 8.11
CA ASP A 79 -25.91 -0.29 9.37
C ASP A 79 -24.69 -1.20 9.25
N PHE A 80 -23.69 -0.96 10.09
CA PHE A 80 -22.54 -1.84 10.20
C PHE A 80 -22.17 -2.05 11.65
N GLN A 81 -21.85 -3.30 11.98
CA GLN A 81 -21.47 -3.70 13.33
C GLN A 81 -20.09 -4.34 13.35
N TYR A 82 -19.35 -4.08 14.41
CA TYR A 82 -18.10 -4.74 14.73
C TYR A 82 -18.24 -5.58 15.99
N VAL A 83 -17.72 -6.80 15.95
CA VAL A 83 -17.60 -7.70 17.11
C VAL A 83 -16.15 -8.15 17.20
N ASN A 84 -15.50 -7.89 18.33
CA ASN A 84 -14.08 -8.22 18.55
C ASN A 84 -13.14 -7.67 17.47
N GLY A 85 -13.42 -6.47 16.97
CA GLY A 85 -12.62 -5.83 15.92
C GLY A 85 -12.85 -6.38 14.50
N LEU A 86 -13.71 -7.39 14.33
CA LEU A 86 -14.11 -7.95 13.04
C LEU A 86 -15.48 -7.41 12.64
N ARG A 87 -15.64 -7.04 11.37
CA ARG A 87 -16.93 -6.58 10.84
C ARG A 87 -17.86 -7.77 10.64
N VAL A 88 -19.07 -7.66 11.16
CA VAL A 88 -20.17 -8.56 10.80
C VAL A 88 -20.56 -8.25 9.35
N THR A 89 -20.45 -9.24 8.48
CA THR A 89 -20.67 -9.06 7.03
C THR A 89 -21.94 -9.78 6.62
N ASP A 90 -23.02 -9.01 6.46
CA ASP A 90 -24.28 -9.44 5.85
C ASP A 90 -24.20 -9.30 4.31
N ASP A 91 -25.30 -9.59 3.61
CA ASP A 91 -25.33 -9.55 2.14
C ASP A 91 -25.06 -8.15 1.57
N ALA A 92 -25.57 -7.11 2.25
CA ALA A 92 -25.35 -5.72 1.85
C ALA A 92 -23.88 -5.31 2.03
N ALA A 93 -23.28 -5.64 3.18
CA ALA A 93 -21.88 -5.42 3.47
C ALA A 93 -20.97 -6.21 2.52
N LEU A 94 -21.32 -7.46 2.18
CA LEU A 94 -20.54 -8.26 1.24
C LEU A 94 -20.49 -7.63 -0.15
N SER A 95 -21.61 -7.07 -0.63
CA SER A 95 -21.64 -6.32 -1.89
C SER A 95 -20.71 -5.10 -1.83
N CYS A 96 -20.72 -4.34 -0.73
CA CYS A 96 -19.82 -3.20 -0.55
C CYS A 96 -18.35 -3.62 -0.43
N VAL A 97 -18.06 -4.74 0.22
CA VAL A 97 -16.69 -5.32 0.31
C VAL A 97 -16.15 -5.61 -1.09
N LYS A 98 -16.92 -6.32 -1.92
CA LYS A 98 -16.49 -6.66 -3.29
C LYS A 98 -16.22 -5.42 -4.13
N GLN A 99 -17.10 -4.42 -4.02
CA GLN A 99 -16.95 -3.15 -4.74
C GLN A 99 -15.70 -2.39 -4.26
N ALA A 100 -15.52 -2.26 -2.95
CA ALA A 100 -14.36 -1.56 -2.38
C ALA A 100 -13.04 -2.26 -2.71
N ALA A 101 -13.00 -3.59 -2.62
CA ALA A 101 -11.82 -4.38 -2.98
C ALA A 101 -11.47 -4.21 -4.46
N GLY A 102 -12.47 -4.21 -5.35
CA GLY A 102 -12.26 -3.96 -6.77
C GLY A 102 -11.74 -2.54 -7.05
N SER A 103 -12.38 -1.52 -6.47
CA SER A 103 -11.98 -0.11 -6.67
C SER A 103 -10.56 0.12 -6.19
N VAL A 104 -10.24 -0.27 -4.95
CA VAL A 104 -8.92 -0.03 -4.38
C VAL A 104 -7.84 -0.75 -5.15
N ARG A 105 -8.12 -1.96 -5.64
CA ARG A 105 -7.16 -2.68 -6.49
C ARG A 105 -6.84 -1.89 -7.76
N VAL A 106 -7.85 -1.33 -8.42
CA VAL A 106 -7.67 -0.50 -9.63
C VAL A 106 -6.92 0.80 -9.31
N ASP A 107 -7.10 1.37 -8.13
CA ASP A 107 -6.37 2.58 -7.73
C ASP A 107 -4.88 2.31 -7.44
N ILE A 108 -4.52 1.05 -7.13
CA ILE A 108 -3.14 0.63 -6.81
C ILE A 108 -2.39 0.09 -8.04
N GLU A 109 -3.07 -0.64 -8.94
CA GLU A 109 -2.49 -1.28 -10.15
C GLU A 109 -2.31 -0.31 -11.33
#